data_AF-A0A0R3QS96-F1
#
_entry.id   AF-A0A0R3QS96-F1
#
_cell.length_a   1.000
_cell.length_b   1.000
_cell.length_c   1.000
_cell.angle_alpha   90.00
_cell.angle_beta   90.00
_cell.angle_gamma   90.00
#
_symmetry.space_group_name_H-M   'P 1'
#
loop_
_entity.id
_entity.type
_entity.pdbx_description
1 polymer ?
#
loop_
_entity_poly.entity_id
_entity_poly.type
_entity_poly.pdbx_seq_one_letter_code
_entity_poly.pdbx_strand_id
1 'polypeptide(L)'
;MGNILVSIVQIHPYTLPGFLIVFVWAAAVIHAIYKFIIEKTGIGSILKPWGAVSIHQRMINENEVKRQRHINDIHLRVSTNDSDILEQRMHILSLNFFELRDELQNDSLTAVDVLNAFVWKAEMVQREINCVIDFLDESFEQAKNLDARWNNVSGKPPLF
;
A
#
# COMPACT_ATOMS: atom_id res chain seq x y z
N MET A 1 -25.77 -65.73 51.17
CA MET A 1 -26.06 -64.29 50.99
C MET A 1 -25.20 -63.81 49.84
N GLY A 2 -25.82 -63.57 48.68
CA GLY A 2 -25.11 -63.21 47.45
C GLY A 2 -24.68 -61.75 47.45
N ASN A 3 -23.42 -61.49 47.13
CA ASN A 3 -22.88 -60.15 46.91
C ASN A 3 -23.50 -59.54 45.65
N ILE A 4 -24.26 -58.45 45.81
CA ILE A 4 -24.97 -57.72 44.74
C ILE A 4 -24.05 -56.71 44.02
N LEU A 5 -22.72 -56.78 44.21
CA LEU A 5 -21.82 -55.72 43.75
C LEU A 5 -20.87 -56.07 42.59
N VAL A 6 -20.96 -57.27 42.01
CA VAL A 6 -20.17 -57.60 40.79
C VAL A 6 -20.98 -58.49 39.83
N SER A 7 -22.19 -58.05 39.47
CA SER A 7 -22.79 -58.48 38.20
C SER A 7 -22.40 -57.44 37.15
N ILE A 8 -21.11 -57.40 36.80
CA ILE A 8 -20.67 -56.78 35.55
C ILE A 8 -21.41 -57.58 34.49
N VAL A 9 -22.42 -56.97 33.89
CA VAL A 9 -23.09 -57.50 32.71
C VAL A 9 -21.97 -57.87 31.74
N GLN A 10 -21.75 -59.17 31.52
CA GLN A 10 -20.86 -59.65 30.46
C GLN A 10 -21.56 -59.31 29.14
N ILE A 11 -21.45 -58.05 28.73
CA ILE A 11 -21.94 -57.58 27.44
C ILE A 11 -20.97 -58.15 26.41
N HIS A 12 -21.31 -59.31 25.86
CA HIS A 12 -20.56 -59.89 24.76
C HIS A 12 -20.62 -58.91 23.57
N PRO A 13 -19.48 -58.64 22.90
CA PRO A 13 -19.36 -57.64 21.85
C PRO A 13 -20.20 -57.94 20.59
N TYR A 14 -20.81 -59.14 20.52
CA TYR A 14 -21.64 -59.58 19.40
C TYR A 14 -23.14 -59.56 19.69
N THR A 15 -23.56 -58.92 20.78
CA THR A 15 -24.98 -58.69 21.09
C THR A 15 -25.42 -57.31 20.63
N LEU A 16 -26.66 -57.17 20.13
CA LEU A 16 -27.24 -55.89 19.69
C LEU A 16 -27.03 -54.73 20.71
N PRO A 17 -27.26 -54.92 22.03
CA PRO A 17 -26.96 -53.88 23.02
C PRO A 17 -25.46 -53.55 23.14
N GLY A 18 -24.57 -54.53 22.96
CA GLY A 18 -23.13 -54.31 22.93
C GLY A 18 -22.68 -53.43 21.75
N PHE A 19 -23.23 -53.68 20.55
CA PHE A 19 -22.96 -52.85 19.37
C PHE A 19 -23.42 -51.41 19.55
N LEU A 20 -24.62 -51.20 20.12
CA LEU A 20 -25.14 -49.84 20.37
C LEU A 20 -24.25 -49.07 21.33
N ILE A 21 -23.77 -49.71 22.40
CA ILE A 21 -22.88 -49.08 23.37
C ILE A 21 -21.56 -48.67 22.70
N VAL A 22 -20.94 -49.56 21.91
CA VAL A 22 -19.70 -49.24 21.18
C VAL A 22 -19.90 -48.09 20.19
N PHE A 23 -21.00 -48.10 19.43
CA PHE A 23 -21.30 -47.02 18.49
C PHE A 23 -21.52 -45.67 19.19
N VAL A 24 -22.25 -45.64 20.30
CA VAL A 24 -22.49 -44.43 21.08
C VAL A 24 -21.18 -43.89 21.64
N TRP A 25 -20.33 -44.75 22.18
CA TRP A 25 -19.01 -44.33 22.67
C TRP A 25 -18.09 -43.86 21.54
N ALA A 26 -18.06 -44.55 20.40
CA ALA A 26 -17.29 -44.13 19.25
C ALA A 26 -17.77 -42.76 18.72
N ALA A 27 -19.08 -42.55 18.61
CA ALA A 27 -19.65 -41.27 18.19
C ALA A 27 -19.37 -40.15 19.19
N ALA A 28 -19.44 -40.44 20.50
CA ALA A 28 -19.11 -39.47 21.54
C ALA A 28 -17.62 -39.08 21.50
N VAL A 29 -16.72 -40.04 21.28
CA VAL A 29 -15.28 -39.78 21.12
C VAL A 29 -15.00 -38.97 19.85
N ILE A 30 -15.60 -39.32 18.72
CA ILE A 30 -15.47 -38.56 17.47
C ILE A 30 -15.99 -37.13 17.67
N HIS A 31 -17.15 -36.95 18.32
CA HIS A 31 -17.69 -35.63 18.61
C HIS A 31 -16.80 -34.82 19.56
N ALA A 32 -16.24 -35.45 20.59
CA ALA A 32 -15.30 -34.80 21.52
C ALA A 32 -14.00 -34.39 20.81
N ILE A 33 -13.46 -35.24 19.93
CA ILE A 33 -12.29 -34.92 19.10
C ILE A 33 -12.62 -33.75 18.17
N TYR A 34 -13.76 -33.78 17.48
CA TYR A 34 -14.18 -32.72 16.57
C TYR A 34 -14.37 -31.39 17.31
N LYS A 35 -15.04 -31.42 18.48
CA LYS A 35 -15.23 -30.26 19.34
C LYS A 35 -13.89 -29.73 19.87
N PHE A 36 -13.00 -30.61 20.33
CA PHE A 36 -11.67 -30.21 20.80
C PHE A 36 -10.82 -29.62 19.67
N ILE A 37 -10.85 -30.19 18.47
CA ILE A 37 -10.12 -29.67 17.31
C ILE A 37 -10.68 -28.30 16.86
N ILE A 38 -11.99 -28.08 16.93
CA ILE A 38 -12.58 -26.79 16.59
C ILE A 38 -12.34 -25.75 17.68
N GLU A 39 -12.52 -26.12 18.95
CA GLU A 39 -12.56 -25.19 20.09
C GLU A 39 -11.16 -24.94 20.70
N LYS A 40 -10.30 -25.95 20.79
CA LYS A 40 -8.97 -25.84 21.43
C LYS A 40 -7.84 -25.53 20.46
N THR A 41 -7.87 -26.06 19.24
CA THR A 41 -6.81 -25.76 18.26
C THR A 41 -7.04 -24.46 17.50
N GLY A 42 -8.14 -23.73 17.75
CA GLY A 42 -8.38 -22.44 17.09
C GLY A 42 -8.22 -22.55 15.57
N ILE A 43 -8.60 -23.69 14.96
CA ILE A 43 -8.35 -23.93 13.54
C ILE A 43 -9.21 -22.99 12.68
N GLY A 44 -10.29 -22.43 13.24
CA GLY A 44 -10.97 -21.27 12.65
C GLY A 44 -10.12 -19.99 12.57
N SER A 45 -9.07 -19.84 13.40
CA SER A 45 -8.09 -18.75 13.31
C SER A 45 -6.81 -19.14 12.55
N ILE A 46 -6.40 -20.41 12.56
CA ILE A 46 -5.24 -20.90 11.79
C ILE A 46 -5.56 -20.97 10.28
N LEU A 47 -6.82 -21.16 9.89
CA LEU A 47 -7.29 -21.03 8.49
C LEU A 47 -7.40 -19.57 8.00
N LYS A 48 -6.66 -18.62 8.57
CA LYS A 48 -6.56 -17.25 8.05
C LYS A 48 -5.20 -16.89 7.40
N PRO A 49 -4.50 -17.76 6.63
CA PRO A 49 -3.45 -17.24 5.74
C PRO A 49 -4.05 -16.24 4.73
N TRP A 50 -5.31 -16.47 4.35
CA TRP A 50 -6.11 -15.57 3.52
C TRP A 50 -6.46 -14.23 4.20
N GLY A 51 -6.46 -14.16 5.53
CA GLY A 51 -6.72 -12.92 6.27
C GLY A 51 -5.55 -11.96 6.21
N ALA A 52 -4.33 -12.47 6.42
CA ALA A 52 -3.11 -11.66 6.31
C ALA A 52 -2.90 -11.19 4.86
N VAL A 53 -3.03 -12.09 3.88
CA VAL A 53 -2.90 -11.73 2.45
C VAL A 53 -3.98 -10.74 2.02
N SER A 54 -5.24 -10.92 2.42
CA SER A 54 -6.31 -9.97 2.08
C SER A 54 -6.13 -8.60 2.73
N ILE A 55 -5.62 -8.53 3.96
CA ILE A 55 -5.26 -7.25 4.61
C ILE A 55 -4.13 -6.56 3.83
N HIS A 56 -3.07 -7.28 3.47
CA HIS A 56 -1.96 -6.70 2.69
C HIS A 56 -2.41 -6.27 1.29
N GLN A 57 -3.22 -7.09 0.63
CA GLN A 57 -3.80 -6.74 -0.66
C GLN A 57 -4.67 -5.49 -0.57
N ARG A 58 -5.44 -5.33 0.53
CA ARG A 58 -6.23 -4.13 0.78
C ARG A 58 -5.34 -2.91 0.96
N MET A 59 -4.27 -3.00 1.76
CA MET A 59 -3.32 -1.90 1.95
C MET A 59 -2.61 -1.51 0.64
N ILE A 60 -2.20 -2.50 -0.17
CA ILE A 60 -1.61 -2.26 -1.49
C ILE A 60 -2.61 -1.54 -2.40
N ASN A 61 -3.86 -2.00 -2.44
CA ASN A 61 -4.90 -1.37 -3.26
C ASN A 61 -5.24 0.05 -2.78
N GLU A 62 -5.34 0.27 -1.46
CA GLU A 62 -5.54 1.61 -0.89
C GLU A 62 -4.38 2.55 -1.23
N ASN A 63 -3.14 2.08 -1.16
CA ASN A 63 -1.95 2.85 -1.53
C ASN A 63 -1.92 3.14 -3.04
N GLU A 64 -2.25 2.18 -3.88
CA GLU A 64 -2.31 2.38 -5.33
C GLU A 64 -3.41 3.39 -5.70
N VAL A 65 -4.58 3.30 -5.08
CA VAL A 65 -5.65 4.30 -5.29
C VAL A 65 -5.22 5.70 -4.86
N LYS A 66 -4.53 5.83 -3.71
CA LYS A 66 -3.99 7.12 -3.27
C LYS A 66 -2.94 7.66 -4.24
N ARG A 67 -2.01 6.81 -4.68
CA ARG A 67 -0.97 7.15 -5.65
C ARG A 67 -1.56 7.63 -6.96
N GLN A 68 -2.53 6.89 -7.52
CA GLN A 68 -3.21 7.26 -8.75
C GLN A 68 -3.96 8.58 -8.64
N ARG A 69 -4.62 8.83 -7.50
CA ARG A 69 -5.26 10.13 -7.24
C ARG A 69 -4.26 11.26 -7.23
N HIS A 70 -3.12 11.08 -6.56
CA HIS A 70 -2.13 12.14 -6.45
C HIS A 70 -1.44 12.42 -7.79
N ILE A 71 -1.09 11.38 -8.55
CA ILE A 71 -0.56 11.53 -9.91
C ILE A 71 -1.57 12.28 -10.80
N ASN A 72 -2.86 11.97 -10.69
CA ASN A 72 -3.90 12.68 -11.45
C ASN A 72 -4.04 14.14 -11.03
N ASP A 73 -3.95 14.46 -9.74
CA ASP A 73 -3.99 15.85 -9.26
C ASP A 73 -2.81 16.66 -9.82
N ILE A 74 -1.60 16.08 -9.79
CA ILE A 74 -0.42 16.68 -10.38
C ILE A 74 -0.57 16.84 -11.90
N HIS A 75 -1.11 15.84 -12.59
CA HIS A 75 -1.39 15.94 -14.02
C HIS A 75 -2.33 17.12 -14.32
N LEU A 76 -3.41 17.30 -13.54
CA LEU A 76 -4.31 18.44 -13.70
C LEU A 76 -3.62 19.77 -13.43
N ARG A 77 -2.69 19.81 -12.47
CA ARG A 77 -1.92 21.00 -12.12
C ARG A 77 -0.93 21.43 -13.21
N VAL A 78 -0.24 20.47 -13.82
CA VAL A 78 0.81 20.78 -14.81
C VAL A 78 0.31 20.73 -16.26
N SER A 79 -0.82 20.09 -16.53
CA SER A 79 -1.41 20.05 -17.87
C SER A 79 -1.78 21.46 -18.33
N THR A 80 -1.24 21.83 -19.49
CA THR A 80 -1.53 23.11 -20.14
C THR A 80 -1.54 22.92 -21.64
N ASN A 81 -2.40 23.67 -22.33
CA ASN A 81 -2.44 23.75 -23.79
C ASN A 81 -1.83 25.06 -24.31
N ASP A 82 -1.29 25.89 -23.41
CA ASP A 82 -0.65 27.16 -23.75
C ASP A 82 0.71 26.89 -24.40
N SER A 83 0.88 27.35 -25.65
CA SER A 83 2.11 27.17 -26.41
C SER A 83 3.31 27.83 -25.73
N ASP A 84 3.12 28.99 -25.11
CA ASP A 84 4.21 29.78 -24.57
C ASP A 84 4.78 29.10 -23.31
N ILE A 85 3.90 28.54 -22.48
CA ILE A 85 4.28 27.73 -21.31
C ILE A 85 4.99 26.45 -21.76
N LEU A 86 4.52 25.80 -22.82
CA LEU A 86 5.16 24.60 -23.35
C LEU A 86 6.55 24.88 -23.91
N GLU A 87 6.71 25.96 -24.68
CA GLU A 87 8.02 26.40 -25.17
C GLU A 87 8.99 26.73 -24.03
N GLN A 88 8.53 27.44 -23.01
CA GLN A 88 9.34 27.75 -21.83
C GLN A 88 9.79 26.47 -21.11
N ARG A 89 8.90 25.49 -20.93
CA ARG A 89 9.25 24.20 -20.32
C ARG A 89 10.25 23.43 -21.17
N MET A 90 10.10 23.43 -22.48
CA MET A 90 11.04 22.79 -23.40
C MET A 90 12.42 23.45 -23.36
N HIS A 91 12.48 24.79 -23.28
CA HIS A 91 13.71 25.54 -23.05
C HIS A 91 14.39 25.08 -21.76
N ILE A 92 13.68 25.13 -20.63
CA ILE A 92 14.20 24.71 -19.31
C ILE A 92 14.77 23.28 -19.35
N LEU A 93 14.05 22.34 -19.97
CA LEU A 93 14.46 20.93 -20.04
C LEU A 93 15.64 20.69 -20.99
N SER A 94 15.95 21.65 -21.86
CA SER A 94 17.11 21.57 -22.76
C SER A 94 18.41 22.04 -22.11
N LEU A 95 18.32 22.84 -21.03
CA LEU A 95 19.46 23.38 -20.32
C LEU A 95 20.20 22.28 -19.55
N ASN A 96 21.53 22.36 -19.54
CA ASN A 96 22.34 21.59 -18.61
C ASN A 96 22.32 22.23 -17.21
N PHE A 97 22.83 21.51 -16.21
CA PHE A 97 22.80 21.97 -14.82
C PHE A 97 23.44 23.36 -14.60
N PHE A 98 24.56 23.65 -15.26
CA PHE A 98 25.25 24.94 -15.10
C PHE A 98 24.49 26.07 -15.76
N GLU A 99 23.93 25.84 -16.95
CA GLU A 99 23.09 26.82 -17.65
C GLU A 99 21.82 27.12 -16.86
N LEU A 100 21.14 26.09 -16.36
CA LEU A 100 19.94 26.23 -15.54
C LEU A 100 20.22 27.05 -14.27
N ARG A 101 21.33 26.73 -13.58
CA ARG A 101 21.78 27.50 -12.44
C ARG A 101 22.02 28.95 -12.85
N ASP A 102 22.74 29.20 -13.94
CA ASP A 102 23.07 30.57 -14.34
C ASP A 102 21.81 31.38 -14.69
N GLU A 103 20.81 30.77 -15.33
CA GLU A 103 19.51 31.41 -15.58
C GLU A 103 18.72 31.69 -14.29
N LEU A 104 18.73 30.77 -13.32
CA LEU A 104 18.14 30.97 -11.99
C LEU A 104 18.87 32.06 -11.19
N GLN A 105 20.20 32.14 -11.28
CA GLN A 105 21.00 33.17 -10.62
C GLN A 105 20.69 34.55 -11.18
N ASN A 106 20.51 34.65 -12.50
CA ASN A 106 20.25 35.90 -13.22
C ASN A 106 18.77 36.32 -13.27
N ASP A 107 17.88 35.64 -12.52
CA ASP A 107 16.43 35.92 -12.50
C ASP A 107 15.75 35.77 -13.89
N SER A 108 16.37 35.04 -14.82
CA SER A 108 15.78 34.74 -16.13
C SER A 108 14.72 33.64 -16.03
N LEU A 109 14.87 32.75 -15.06
CA LEU A 109 13.90 31.72 -14.68
C LEU A 109 13.57 31.81 -13.20
N THR A 110 12.37 31.37 -12.84
CA THR A 110 11.95 31.22 -11.44
C THR A 110 12.06 29.76 -10.99
N ALA A 111 12.26 29.52 -9.70
CA ALA A 111 12.27 28.18 -9.12
C ALA A 111 10.92 27.47 -9.36
N VAL A 112 9.81 28.20 -9.35
CA VAL A 112 8.48 27.68 -9.69
C VAL A 112 8.42 27.19 -11.13
N ASP A 113 8.94 27.96 -12.09
CA ASP A 113 8.93 27.56 -13.51
C ASP A 113 9.76 26.30 -13.74
N VAL A 114 10.96 26.27 -13.12
CA VAL A 114 11.86 25.11 -13.20
C VAL A 114 11.21 23.87 -12.60
N LEU A 115 10.64 23.97 -11.40
CA LEU A 115 9.93 22.85 -10.77
C LEU A 115 8.78 22.35 -11.64
N ASN A 116 7.95 23.26 -12.15
CA ASN A 116 6.82 22.88 -13.00
C ASN A 116 7.26 22.20 -14.30
N ALA A 117 8.37 22.63 -14.91
CA ALA A 117 8.92 21.99 -16.11
C ALA A 117 9.38 20.55 -15.84
N PHE A 118 10.10 20.33 -14.74
CA PHE A 118 10.55 18.98 -14.35
C PHE A 118 9.39 18.08 -13.93
N VAL A 119 8.42 18.59 -13.18
CA VAL A 119 7.20 17.82 -12.81
C VAL A 119 6.40 17.45 -14.06
N TRP A 120 6.25 18.38 -15.02
CA TRP A 120 5.59 18.09 -16.29
C TRP A 120 6.30 16.97 -17.05
N LYS A 121 7.63 17.03 -17.17
CA LYS A 121 8.41 15.95 -17.82
C LYS A 121 8.31 14.63 -17.07
N ALA A 122 8.37 14.67 -15.74
CA ALA A 122 8.26 13.49 -14.89
C ALA A 122 6.90 12.83 -15.04
N GLU A 123 5.79 13.58 -15.07
CA GLU A 123 4.44 13.05 -15.30
C GLU A 123 4.32 12.38 -16.66
N MET A 124 4.87 13.00 -17.72
CA MET A 124 4.85 12.41 -19.07
C MET A 124 5.57 11.06 -19.11
N VAL A 125 6.77 10.99 -18.53
CA VAL A 125 7.62 9.79 -18.60
C VAL A 125 7.18 8.71 -17.60
N GLN A 126 6.56 9.10 -16.49
CA GLN A 126 6.09 8.21 -15.45
C GLN A 126 5.15 7.12 -15.96
N ARG A 127 4.30 7.42 -16.96
CA ARG A 127 3.37 6.44 -17.53
C ARG A 127 4.09 5.26 -18.20
N GLU A 128 5.30 5.49 -18.70
CA GLU A 128 6.09 4.48 -19.41
C GLU A 128 7.02 3.72 -18.46
N ILE A 129 7.68 4.43 -17.54
CA ILE A 129 8.77 3.84 -16.72
C ILE A 129 8.41 3.60 -15.25
N ASN A 130 7.29 4.16 -14.77
CA ASN A 130 6.81 4.04 -13.39
C ASN A 130 7.90 4.32 -12.31
N CYS A 131 8.70 5.37 -12.51
CA CYS A 131 9.80 5.77 -11.62
C CYS A 131 9.40 6.68 -10.45
N VAL A 132 8.29 7.40 -10.58
CA VAL A 132 7.75 8.32 -9.56
C VAL A 132 6.81 7.55 -8.64
N ILE A 133 7.17 7.52 -7.35
CA ILE A 133 6.31 6.96 -6.31
C ILE A 133 5.28 8.00 -5.88
N ASP A 134 5.74 9.23 -5.66
CA ASP A 134 4.90 10.33 -5.19
C ASP A 134 5.51 11.69 -5.58
N PHE A 135 4.68 12.72 -5.64
CA PHE A 135 5.13 14.11 -5.78
C PHE A 135 5.05 14.79 -4.41
N LEU A 136 6.00 15.67 -4.09
CA LEU A 136 6.02 16.36 -2.80
C LEU A 136 5.29 17.71 -2.93
N ASP A 137 4.10 17.83 -2.36
CA ASP A 137 3.32 19.08 -2.42
C ASP A 137 4.06 20.26 -1.81
N GLU A 138 4.84 20.00 -0.75
CA GLU A 138 5.63 21.02 -0.07
C GLU A 138 6.70 21.62 -0.98
N SER A 139 7.14 20.90 -2.02
CA SER A 139 8.14 21.40 -2.97
C SER A 139 7.63 22.62 -3.74
N PHE A 140 6.33 22.66 -4.06
CA PHE A 140 5.75 23.79 -4.78
C PHE A 140 5.66 25.04 -3.90
N GLU A 141 5.32 24.89 -2.63
CA GLU A 141 5.32 26.01 -1.68
C GLU A 141 6.74 26.47 -1.37
N GLN A 142 7.71 25.53 -1.29
CA GLN A 142 9.12 25.88 -1.15
C GLN A 142 9.66 26.64 -2.36
N ALA A 143 9.30 26.25 -3.59
CA ALA A 143 9.68 26.98 -4.80
C ALA A 143 9.14 28.42 -4.77
N LYS A 144 7.87 28.62 -4.44
CA LYS A 144 7.29 29.97 -4.27
C LYS A 144 8.02 30.78 -3.20
N ASN A 145 8.35 30.15 -2.07
CA ASN A 145 9.08 30.82 -0.98
C ASN A 145 10.51 31.18 -1.38
N LEU A 146 11.18 30.35 -2.18
CA LEU A 146 12.50 30.62 -2.73
C LEU A 146 12.45 31.81 -3.68
N ASP A 147 11.50 31.82 -4.60
CA ASP A 147 11.30 32.95 -5.51
C ASP A 147 10.97 34.22 -4.74
N ALA A 148 10.06 34.17 -3.76
CA ALA A 148 9.73 35.34 -2.94
C ALA A 148 10.94 35.89 -2.16
N ARG A 149 11.86 35.03 -1.76
CA ARG A 149 13.04 35.40 -0.97
C ARG A 149 14.21 35.92 -1.81
N TRP A 150 14.37 35.39 -3.01
CA TRP A 150 15.61 35.55 -3.79
C TRP A 150 15.41 36.22 -5.15
N ASN A 151 14.18 36.37 -5.62
CA ASN A 151 13.89 37.03 -6.89
C ASN A 151 14.30 38.51 -6.84
N ASN A 152 15.10 38.96 -7.81
CA ASN A 152 15.69 40.30 -7.87
C ASN A 152 16.59 40.66 -6.68
N VAL A 153 17.08 39.67 -5.93
CA VAL A 153 17.98 39.87 -4.79
C VAL A 153 19.40 39.41 -5.16
N SER A 154 20.38 40.31 -4.99
CA SER A 154 21.80 39.98 -5.15
C SER A 154 22.30 39.07 -4.03
N GLY A 155 23.17 38.11 -4.36
CA GLY A 155 23.80 37.24 -3.35
C GLY A 155 23.05 35.93 -3.08
N LYS A 156 22.41 35.39 -4.13
CA LYS A 156 21.80 34.06 -4.10
C LYS A 156 22.82 32.98 -3.73
N PRO A 157 22.37 31.90 -3.07
CA PRO A 157 23.26 30.78 -2.76
C PRO A 157 23.78 30.14 -4.06
N PRO A 158 25.01 29.56 -4.07
CA PRO A 158 25.62 29.01 -5.29
C PRO A 158 24.86 27.86 -5.96
N LEU A 159 23.95 27.21 -5.23
CA LEU A 159 23.09 26.12 -5.71
C LEU A 159 21.61 26.53 -5.66
N PHE A 160 21.33 27.84 -5.74
CA PHE A 160 19.98 28.34 -5.98
C PHE A 160 19.44 27.76 -7.29
#